data_AF-A0A7C3LP06-F1
#
_entry.id   AF-A0A7C3LP06-F1
#
_cell.length_a   1.000
_cell.length_b   1.000
_cell.length_c   1.000
_cell.angle_alpha   90.00
_cell.angle_beta   90.00
_cell.angle_gamma   90.00
#
_symmetry.space_group_name_H-M   'P 1'
#
loop_
_entity.id
_entity.type
_entity.pdbx_description
1 polymer ?
#
loop_
_entity_poly.entity_id
_entity_poly.type
_entity_poly.pdbx_seq_one_letter_code
_entity_poly.pdbx_strand_id
1 'polypeptide(L)'
;AEGAGFSFMEVAPRAGDYALMGVAAVIELDKSGKCQGAKLVYLNAGDGPVNATEAAASLQGQKVDDITIDAAAAIASQKEINPFGNIHASPDFQRHLAGVLTKQALKQAAQRAGVKS
;
A
#
# COMPACT_ATOMS: atom_id res chain seq x y z
N ALA A 1 3.82 5.44 -17.54
CA ALA A 1 2.80 5.84 -18.54
C ALA A 1 2.19 7.16 -18.10
N GLU A 2 1.62 7.94 -19.01
CA GLU A 2 0.76 9.07 -18.62
C GLU A 2 -0.40 8.51 -17.78
N GLY A 3 -0.72 9.15 -16.64
CA GLY A 3 -1.72 8.63 -15.70
C GLY A 3 -1.22 7.57 -14.70
N ALA A 4 0.09 7.25 -14.69
CA ALA A 4 0.67 6.31 -13.73
C ALA A 4 1.49 7.02 -12.64
N GLY A 5 1.36 6.58 -11.40
CA GLY A 5 2.11 7.10 -10.26
C GLY A 5 2.48 5.99 -9.28
N PHE A 6 3.59 6.19 -8.56
CA PHE A 6 4.08 5.21 -7.59
C PHE A 6 4.51 5.88 -6.29
N SER A 7 4.54 5.09 -5.22
CA SER A 7 5.06 5.48 -3.93
C SER A 7 5.71 4.28 -3.26
N PHE A 8 6.81 4.53 -2.54
CA PHE A 8 7.41 3.57 -1.64
C PHE A 8 7.53 4.22 -0.27
N MET A 9 7.07 3.53 0.76
CA MET A 9 7.14 4.02 2.13
C MET A 9 7.48 2.87 3.07
N GLU A 10 8.32 3.15 4.06
CA GLU A 10 8.71 2.20 5.08
C GLU A 10 8.86 2.87 6.44
N VAL A 11 8.72 2.06 7.49
CA VAL A 11 9.11 2.44 8.85
C VAL A 11 10.22 1.53 9.29
N ALA A 12 11.33 2.11 9.74
CA ALA A 12 12.45 1.41 10.35
C ALA A 12 12.76 2.04 11.71
N PRO A 13 13.35 1.30 12.68
CA PRO A 13 13.72 1.87 13.98
C PRO A 13 14.68 3.05 13.85
N ARG A 14 15.61 2.98 12.89
CA ARG A 14 16.54 4.04 12.50
C ARG A 14 16.73 3.98 10.99
N ALA A 15 17.10 5.11 10.38
CA ALA A 15 17.42 5.14 8.96
C ALA A 15 18.57 4.17 8.63
N GLY A 16 18.35 3.28 7.67
CA GLY A 16 19.31 2.25 7.27
C GLY A 16 19.18 0.90 8.00
N ASP A 17 18.36 0.81 9.06
CA ASP A 17 18.01 -0.48 9.66
C ASP A 17 16.97 -1.23 8.78
N TYR A 18 16.79 -2.52 9.05
CA TYR A 18 15.71 -3.30 8.44
C TYR A 18 14.34 -2.69 8.79
N ALA A 19 13.51 -2.51 7.75
CA ALA A 19 12.16 -2.00 7.91
C ALA A 19 11.31 -2.92 8.80
N LEU A 20 10.58 -2.34 9.74
CA LEU A 20 9.51 -3.00 10.49
C LEU A 20 8.34 -3.34 9.58
N MET A 21 8.06 -2.48 8.59
CA MET A 21 7.06 -2.69 7.56
C MET A 21 7.35 -1.72 6.41
N GLY A 22 7.11 -2.16 5.18
CA GLY A 22 7.19 -1.30 4.00
C GLY A 22 6.13 -1.67 2.97
N VAL A 23 5.80 -0.71 2.11
CA VAL A 23 4.87 -0.90 1.00
C VAL A 23 5.36 -0.14 -0.24
N ALA A 24 5.35 -0.85 -1.37
CA ALA A 24 5.43 -0.27 -2.70
C ALA A 24 4.02 -0.25 -3.31
N ALA A 25 3.55 0.93 -3.70
CA ALA A 25 2.26 1.13 -4.34
C ALA A 25 2.45 1.70 -5.76
N VAL A 26 1.75 1.13 -6.72
CA VAL A 26 1.61 1.66 -8.09
C VAL A 26 0.14 1.81 -8.39
N ILE A 27 -0.23 2.95 -8.99
CA ILE A 27 -1.57 3.25 -9.46
C ILE A 27 -1.48 3.75 -10.90
N GLU A 28 -2.38 3.26 -11.73
CA GLU A 28 -2.60 3.71 -13.11
C GLU A 28 -4.05 4.17 -13.23
N LEU A 29 -4.26 5.39 -13.69
CA LEU A 29 -5.56 6.00 -13.85
C LEU A 29 -5.95 6.06 -15.32
N ASP A 30 -7.24 5.85 -15.58
CA ASP A 30 -7.84 6.16 -16.88
C ASP A 30 -8.08 7.67 -17.05
N LYS A 31 -8.54 8.06 -18.24
CA LYS A 31 -8.85 9.46 -18.57
C LYS A 31 -9.97 10.07 -17.71
N SER A 32 -10.77 9.25 -17.03
CA SER A 32 -11.84 9.68 -16.13
C SER A 32 -11.37 9.77 -14.67
N GLY A 33 -10.10 9.47 -14.39
CA GLY A 33 -9.52 9.47 -13.04
C GLY A 33 -9.87 8.23 -12.22
N LYS A 34 -10.33 7.14 -12.86
CA LYS A 34 -10.57 5.85 -12.20
C LYS A 34 -9.35 4.96 -12.31
N CYS A 35 -9.12 4.10 -11.32
CA CYS A 35 -8.02 3.16 -11.31
C CYS A 35 -8.20 2.10 -12.42
N GLN A 36 -7.34 2.13 -13.42
CA GLN A 36 -7.24 1.11 -14.47
C GLN A 36 -6.34 -0.06 -14.02
N GLY A 37 -5.33 0.22 -13.20
CA GLY A 37 -4.40 -0.77 -12.68
C GLY A 37 -3.83 -0.36 -11.32
N ALA A 38 -3.62 -1.34 -10.44
CA ALA A 38 -3.00 -1.14 -9.13
C ALA A 38 -2.06 -2.29 -8.80
N LYS A 39 -1.00 -2.01 -8.05
CA LYS A 39 -0.12 -3.03 -7.46
C LYS A 39 0.32 -2.59 -6.08
N LEU A 40 0.22 -3.51 -5.11
CA LEU A 40 0.63 -3.30 -3.73
C LEU A 40 1.54 -4.44 -3.30
N VAL A 41 2.80 -4.14 -2.98
CA VAL A 41 3.77 -5.14 -2.52
C VAL A 41 4.33 -4.71 -1.17
N TYR A 42 4.31 -5.62 -0.21
CA TYR A 42 4.72 -5.38 1.17
C TYR A 42 6.05 -6.04 1.49
N LEU A 43 6.81 -5.38 2.35
CA LEU A 43 8.09 -5.85 2.89
C LEU A 43 7.91 -6.14 4.37
N ASN A 44 8.58 -7.20 4.85
CA ASN A 44 8.47 -7.68 6.22
C ASN A 44 7.02 -8.00 6.66
N ALA A 45 6.26 -8.58 5.72
CA ALA A 45 4.83 -8.89 5.86
C ALA A 45 4.51 -10.39 5.78
N GLY A 46 5.55 -11.24 5.71
CA GLY A 46 5.48 -12.70 5.58
C GLY A 46 6.88 -13.27 5.32
N ASP A 47 6.96 -14.52 4.81
CA ASP A 47 8.24 -15.20 4.48
C ASP A 47 9.06 -14.51 3.38
N GLY A 48 8.46 -13.57 2.65
CA GLY A 48 9.09 -12.78 1.61
C GLY A 48 8.21 -11.59 1.24
N PRO A 49 8.50 -10.92 0.10
CA PRO A 49 7.63 -9.86 -0.41
C PRO A 49 6.21 -10.38 -0.64
N VAL A 50 5.21 -9.73 -0.03
CA VAL A 50 3.80 -10.12 -0.15
C VAL A 50 3.12 -9.24 -1.18
N ASN A 51 2.55 -9.83 -2.23
CA ASN A 51 1.74 -9.13 -3.21
C ASN A 51 0.27 -9.16 -2.77
N ALA A 52 -0.28 -8.01 -2.37
CA ALA A 52 -1.66 -7.88 -1.88
C ALA A 52 -2.62 -7.69 -3.06
N THR A 53 -2.93 -8.81 -3.72
CA THR A 53 -3.72 -8.86 -4.94
C THR A 53 -5.19 -8.49 -4.74
N GLU A 54 -5.81 -8.85 -3.62
CA GLU A 54 -7.21 -8.50 -3.32
C GLU A 54 -7.36 -7.01 -3.03
N ALA A 55 -6.44 -6.45 -2.25
CA ALA A 55 -6.40 -5.02 -1.99
C ALA A 55 -6.18 -4.22 -3.28
N ALA A 56 -5.26 -4.65 -4.15
CA ALA A 56 -5.06 -4.02 -5.45
C ALA A 56 -6.30 -4.14 -6.35
N ALA A 57 -6.92 -5.33 -6.41
CA ALA A 57 -8.13 -5.55 -7.19
C ALA A 57 -9.33 -4.71 -6.69
N SER A 58 -9.42 -4.46 -5.38
CA SER A 58 -10.48 -3.64 -4.80
C SER A 58 -10.51 -2.19 -5.32
N LEU A 59 -9.39 -1.69 -5.83
CA LEU A 59 -9.28 -0.36 -6.41
C LEU A 59 -9.70 -0.33 -7.89
N GLN A 60 -9.62 -1.45 -8.61
CA GLN A 60 -9.83 -1.47 -10.05
C GLN A 60 -11.26 -1.01 -10.43
N GLY A 61 -11.35 -0.07 -11.37
CA GLY A 61 -12.60 0.55 -11.81
C GLY A 61 -13.19 1.58 -10.83
N GLN A 62 -12.57 1.77 -9.66
CA GLN A 62 -13.01 2.73 -8.65
C GLN A 62 -12.29 4.07 -8.81
N LYS A 63 -12.90 5.13 -8.26
CA LYS A 63 -12.18 6.39 -8.03
C LYS A 63 -11.19 6.16 -6.88
N VAL A 64 -9.97 6.67 -7.00
CA VAL A 64 -8.97 6.58 -5.92
C VAL A 64 -9.17 7.74 -4.95
N ASP A 65 -9.93 7.48 -3.89
CA ASP A 65 -10.32 8.45 -2.84
C ASP A 65 -10.17 7.85 -1.44
N ASP A 66 -10.45 8.64 -0.40
CA ASP A 66 -10.24 8.20 0.98
C ASP A 66 -11.00 6.93 1.36
N ILE A 67 -12.22 6.73 0.82
CA ILE A 67 -13.06 5.58 1.12
C ILE A 67 -12.47 4.31 0.52
N THR A 68 -12.11 4.37 -0.76
CA THR A 68 -11.55 3.22 -1.49
C THR A 68 -10.14 2.88 -1.03
N ILE A 69 -9.34 3.90 -0.69
CA ILE A 69 -8.01 3.74 -0.08
C ILE A 69 -8.12 3.07 1.29
N ASP A 70 -9.07 3.49 2.13
CA ASP A 70 -9.27 2.90 3.45
C ASP A 70 -9.69 1.43 3.36
N ALA A 71 -10.56 1.09 2.40
CA ALA A 71 -10.97 -0.29 2.14
C ALA A 71 -9.78 -1.15 1.67
N ALA A 72 -8.99 -0.68 0.70
CA ALA A 72 -7.82 -1.40 0.21
C ALA A 72 -6.76 -1.61 1.31
N ALA A 73 -6.52 -0.58 2.14
CA ALA A 73 -5.61 -0.68 3.28
C ALA A 73 -6.10 -1.70 4.33
N ALA A 74 -7.40 -1.75 4.61
CA ALA A 74 -7.98 -2.74 5.51
C ALA A 74 -7.85 -4.16 4.96
N ILE A 75 -8.14 -4.38 3.67
CA ILE A 75 -7.98 -5.69 3.03
C ILE A 75 -6.52 -6.16 3.15
N ALA A 76 -5.57 -5.33 2.72
CA ALA A 76 -4.17 -5.73 2.72
C ALA A 76 -3.66 -6.05 4.13
N SER A 77 -3.92 -5.16 5.10
CA SER A 77 -3.39 -5.29 6.46
C SER A 77 -4.03 -6.39 7.29
N GLN A 78 -5.28 -6.77 7.00
CA GLN A 78 -6.03 -7.73 7.81
C GLN A 78 -6.14 -9.11 7.17
N LYS A 79 -6.07 -9.20 5.83
CA LYS A 79 -6.35 -10.45 5.11
C LYS A 79 -5.17 -11.01 4.33
N GLU A 80 -4.29 -10.16 3.81
CA GLU A 80 -3.30 -10.61 2.83
C GLU A 80 -1.87 -10.70 3.38
N ILE A 81 -1.59 -10.07 4.52
CA ILE A 81 -0.28 -10.14 5.16
C ILE A 81 -0.30 -11.07 6.38
N ASN A 82 0.82 -11.74 6.61
CA ASN A 82 1.04 -12.59 7.78
C ASN A 82 2.41 -12.29 8.43
N PRO A 83 2.58 -11.10 9.04
CA PRO A 83 3.82 -10.73 9.69
C PRO A 83 4.11 -11.61 10.92
N PHE A 84 5.37 -12.01 11.10
CA PHE A 84 5.80 -12.84 12.23
C PHE A 84 6.10 -12.06 13.51
N GLY A 85 6.21 -10.73 13.43
CA GLY A 85 6.79 -9.94 14.50
C GLY A 85 8.32 -10.05 14.53
N ASN A 86 8.95 -9.21 15.33
CA ASN A 86 10.36 -9.29 15.68
C ASN A 86 10.60 -8.61 17.04
N ILE A 87 11.87 -8.51 17.46
CA ILE A 87 12.27 -7.89 18.73
C ILE A 87 11.87 -6.41 18.86
N HIS A 88 11.53 -5.75 17.75
CA HIS A 88 11.19 -4.33 17.68
C HIS A 88 9.69 -4.09 17.42
N ALA A 89 8.92 -5.09 16.99
CA ALA A 89 7.53 -4.93 16.57
C ALA A 89 6.73 -6.23 16.74
N SER A 90 5.55 -6.14 17.36
CA SER A 90 4.59 -7.26 17.36
C SER A 90 3.95 -7.43 15.98
N PRO A 91 3.41 -8.63 15.66
CA PRO A 91 2.62 -8.85 14.44
C PRO A 91 1.47 -7.86 14.28
N ASP A 92 0.77 -7.53 15.38
CA ASP A 92 -0.33 -6.56 15.37
C ASP A 92 0.15 -5.15 15.06
N PHE A 93 1.30 -4.76 15.61
CA PHE A 93 1.90 -3.47 15.29
C PHE A 93 2.35 -3.40 13.84
N GLN A 94 2.91 -4.48 13.28
CA GLN A 94 3.24 -4.55 11.86
C GLN A 94 1.99 -4.47 10.97
N ARG A 95 0.90 -5.15 11.33
CA ARG A 95 -0.40 -5.00 10.64
C ARG A 95 -0.91 -3.57 10.68
N HIS A 96 -0.83 -2.92 11.84
CA HIS A 96 -1.19 -1.52 11.98
C HIS A 96 -0.35 -0.61 11.07
N LEU A 97 0.98 -0.77 11.09
CA LEU A 97 1.88 -0.04 10.21
C LEU A 97 1.56 -0.26 8.73
N ALA A 98 1.28 -1.50 8.33
CA ALA A 98 0.90 -1.81 6.95
C ALA A 98 -0.33 -1.00 6.53
N GLY A 99 -1.39 -1.00 7.35
CA GLY A 99 -2.59 -0.22 7.07
C GLY A 99 -2.32 1.29 6.93
N VAL A 100 -1.53 1.87 7.83
CA VAL A 100 -1.17 3.30 7.79
C VAL A 100 -0.35 3.63 6.53
N LEU A 101 0.70 2.86 6.27
CA LEU A 101 1.58 3.05 5.13
C LEU A 101 0.85 2.89 3.80
N THR A 102 -0.06 1.93 3.68
CA THR A 102 -0.86 1.73 2.46
C THR A 102 -1.71 2.94 2.14
N LYS A 103 -2.36 3.55 3.14
CA LYS A 103 -3.14 4.77 2.94
C LYS A 103 -2.27 5.91 2.42
N GLN A 104 -1.12 6.14 3.04
CA GLN A 104 -0.21 7.22 2.66
C GLN A 104 0.40 6.98 1.27
N ALA A 105 0.82 5.74 0.99
CA ALA A 105 1.44 5.37 -0.28
C ALA A 105 0.44 5.45 -1.44
N LEU A 106 -0.81 5.01 -1.25
CA LEU A 106 -1.86 5.12 -2.27
C LEU A 106 -2.21 6.59 -2.55
N LYS A 107 -2.35 7.43 -1.53
CA LYS A 107 -2.58 8.87 -1.71
C LYS A 107 -1.45 9.52 -2.52
N GLN A 108 -0.20 9.24 -2.16
CA GLN A 108 0.96 9.80 -2.86
C GLN A 108 1.08 9.27 -4.30
N ALA A 109 0.83 7.97 -4.51
CA ALA A 109 0.83 7.37 -5.84
C ALA A 109 -0.28 7.97 -6.72
N ALA A 110 -1.49 8.15 -6.19
CA ALA A 110 -2.61 8.77 -6.88
C ALA A 110 -2.34 10.24 -7.25
N GLN A 111 -1.73 11.01 -6.34
CA GLN A 111 -1.31 12.38 -6.63
C GLN A 111 -0.29 12.43 -7.78
N ARG A 112 0.71 11.54 -7.76
CA ARG A 112 1.72 11.42 -8.82
C ARG A 112 1.14 10.90 -10.14
N ALA A 113 0.08 10.11 -10.08
CA ALA A 113 -0.67 9.63 -11.25
C ALA A 113 -1.54 10.73 -11.88
N GLY A 114 -1.74 11.86 -11.21
CA GLY A 114 -2.46 13.02 -11.75
C GLY A 114 -3.89 13.17 -11.23
N VAL A 115 -4.27 12.55 -10.10
CA VAL A 115 -5.50 12.94 -9.38
C VAL A 115 -5.37 14.42 -8.99
N LYS A 116 -6.22 15.27 -9.57
CA LYS A 116 -6.33 16.67 -9.20
C LYS A 116 -7.10 16.78 -7.90
N SER A 117 -6.51 17.49 -6.92
CA SER A 117 -7.10 17.78 -5.61
C SER A 117 -8.37 18.60 -5.72
#